data_AF-A0A4V2E494-F1
#
_entry.id   AF-A0A4V2E494-F1
#
_cell.length_a   1.000
_cell.length_b   1.000
_cell.length_c   1.000
_cell.angle_alpha   90.00
_cell.angle_beta   90.00
_cell.angle_gamma   90.00
#
_symmetry.space_group_name_H-M   'P 1'
#
loop_
_entity.id
_entity.type
_entity.pdbx_description
1 polymer ?
#
loop_
_entity_poly.entity_id
_entity_poly.type
_entity_poly.pdbx_seq_one_letter_code
_entity_poly.pdbx_strand_id
1 'polypeptide(L)'
;MELTKQLLDFRATYLKAIAKAWNDEEFRKELCLPGNALSVLDKYFGYKCPWNIQFSIKDLGEGPFYNEARGVYMTDSLSFDKFVVSVPEKPTIPNPAEALSHYYFDNSWILESITDDVNHPNLSLQQVFDTLCASGHKDHPESAFIFPSMKDGLIPEASYDLGNSNTHFVEFGGVMAAAVALAWSNTKFSNSLIEETISHSSTNTIGRATKLLKDWLDYDYPWDVDLIVKKDKLAKYARTFDAALTLRSGEQLRGTVAYLLDESTFKLSARDLSASRDKLLFVLDEQISPKDIESISVSESTIAIDKWVWCVESKGSYQQVQKTPLGIILSFPEAPDDKASQPVALTRYNNDGPGFPFTC
;
A
#
# COMPACT_ATOMS: atom_id res chain seq x y z
N MET A 1 -9.52 19.65 -4.23
CA MET A 1 -10.45 19.65 -5.39
C MET A 1 -10.14 18.50 -6.34
N GLU A 2 -8.86 18.30 -6.72
CA GLU A 2 -8.48 17.17 -7.57
C GLU A 2 -8.62 15.80 -6.87
N LEU A 3 -8.10 15.63 -5.64
CA LEU A 3 -8.19 14.36 -4.92
C LEU A 3 -9.65 13.91 -4.72
N THR A 4 -10.51 14.78 -4.20
CA THR A 4 -11.94 14.50 -4.00
C THR A 4 -12.61 13.97 -5.27
N LYS A 5 -12.31 14.56 -6.43
CA LYS A 5 -12.85 14.10 -7.71
C LYS A 5 -12.35 12.70 -8.07
N GLN A 6 -11.05 12.45 -7.92
CA GLN A 6 -10.46 11.13 -8.17
C GLN A 6 -11.06 10.06 -7.26
N LEU A 7 -11.31 10.38 -5.97
CA LEU A 7 -11.99 9.47 -5.04
C LEU A 7 -13.42 9.14 -5.48
N LEU A 8 -14.17 10.14 -5.96
CA LEU A 8 -15.51 9.94 -6.50
C LEU A 8 -15.51 9.08 -7.77
N ASP A 9 -14.55 9.28 -8.66
CA ASP A 9 -14.43 8.51 -9.90
C ASP A 9 -14.08 7.04 -9.62
N PHE A 10 -13.16 6.79 -8.68
CA PHE A 10 -12.84 5.44 -8.20
C PHE A 10 -14.07 4.76 -7.59
N ARG A 11 -14.76 5.45 -6.68
CA ARG A 11 -15.97 4.96 -6.00
C ARG A 11 -17.07 4.59 -6.99
N ALA A 12 -17.42 5.51 -7.89
CA ALA A 12 -18.45 5.29 -8.90
C ALA A 12 -18.11 4.09 -9.80
N THR A 13 -16.83 3.92 -10.13
CA THR A 13 -16.37 2.78 -10.92
C THR A 13 -16.47 1.47 -10.14
N TYR A 14 -16.06 1.46 -8.87
CA TYR A 14 -16.16 0.28 -8.02
C TYR A 14 -17.61 -0.18 -7.81
N LEU A 15 -18.56 0.75 -7.62
CA LEU A 15 -19.99 0.41 -7.53
C LEU A 15 -20.55 -0.15 -8.83
N LYS A 16 -20.13 0.37 -9.99
CA LYS A 16 -20.47 -0.21 -11.30
C LYS A 16 -19.93 -1.64 -11.43
N ALA A 17 -18.72 -1.88 -10.92
CA ALA A 17 -18.12 -3.21 -10.91
C ALA A 17 -18.93 -4.18 -10.04
N ILE A 18 -19.31 -3.79 -8.81
CA ILE A 18 -20.17 -4.60 -7.94
C ILE A 18 -21.49 -4.93 -8.63
N ALA A 19 -22.19 -3.92 -9.15
CA ALA A 19 -23.47 -4.11 -9.82
C ALA A 19 -23.39 -5.07 -11.02
N LYS A 20 -22.29 -4.99 -11.79
CA LYS A 20 -22.02 -5.91 -12.90
C LYS A 20 -21.72 -7.32 -12.39
N ALA A 21 -20.84 -7.46 -11.39
CA ALA A 21 -20.44 -8.75 -10.81
C ALA A 21 -21.60 -9.51 -10.16
N TRP A 22 -22.60 -8.82 -9.61
CA TRP A 22 -23.84 -9.44 -9.12
C TRP A 22 -24.66 -10.14 -10.21
N ASN A 23 -24.44 -9.82 -11.47
CA ASN A 23 -25.21 -10.36 -12.60
C ASN A 23 -24.33 -11.07 -13.64
N ASP A 24 -23.02 -11.18 -13.41
CA ASP A 24 -22.04 -11.72 -14.36
C ASP A 24 -20.94 -12.46 -13.59
N GLU A 25 -21.06 -13.78 -13.52
CA GLU A 25 -20.14 -14.64 -12.76
C GLU A 25 -18.74 -14.70 -13.40
N GLU A 26 -18.62 -14.61 -14.72
CA GLU A 26 -17.32 -14.57 -15.40
C GLU A 26 -16.58 -13.28 -15.06
N PHE A 27 -17.29 -12.15 -15.12
CA PHE A 27 -16.75 -10.86 -14.69
C PHE A 27 -16.37 -10.86 -13.21
N ARG A 28 -17.21 -11.42 -12.31
CA ARG A 28 -16.92 -11.54 -10.87
C ARG A 28 -15.64 -12.33 -10.62
N LYS A 29 -15.47 -13.48 -11.27
CA LYS A 29 -14.23 -14.28 -11.18
C LYS A 29 -13.03 -13.49 -11.67
N GLU A 30 -13.14 -12.81 -12.81
CA GLU A 30 -12.05 -11.98 -13.36
C GLU A 30 -11.66 -10.84 -12.41
N LEU A 31 -12.65 -10.14 -11.83
CA LEU A 31 -12.48 -9.02 -10.91
C LEU A 31 -11.76 -9.42 -9.62
N CYS A 32 -12.07 -10.60 -9.09
CA CYS A 32 -11.55 -11.08 -7.82
C CYS A 32 -10.24 -11.89 -7.95
N LEU A 33 -9.66 -11.97 -9.17
CA LEU A 33 -8.31 -12.53 -9.33
C LEU A 33 -7.28 -11.63 -8.62
N PRO A 34 -6.32 -12.21 -7.87
CA PRO A 34 -5.30 -11.44 -7.15
C PRO A 34 -4.56 -10.45 -8.05
N GLY A 35 -4.51 -9.19 -7.64
CA GLY A 35 -3.86 -8.09 -8.37
C GLY A 35 -4.53 -7.67 -9.67
N ASN A 36 -5.68 -8.26 -10.06
CA ASN A 36 -6.29 -8.04 -11.35
C ASN A 36 -7.33 -6.90 -11.37
N ALA A 37 -7.83 -6.50 -10.19
CA ALA A 37 -8.97 -5.61 -10.07
C ALA A 37 -8.82 -4.31 -10.90
N LEU A 38 -7.69 -3.60 -10.81
CA LEU A 38 -7.48 -2.35 -11.58
C LEU A 38 -7.49 -2.58 -13.09
N SER A 39 -6.86 -3.66 -13.57
CA SER A 39 -6.86 -4.03 -14.99
C SER A 39 -8.27 -4.32 -15.50
N VAL A 40 -9.11 -4.95 -14.67
CA VAL A 40 -10.52 -5.22 -14.97
C VAL A 40 -11.32 -3.91 -14.99
N LEU A 41 -11.08 -2.99 -14.05
CA LEU A 41 -11.76 -1.69 -14.04
C LEU A 41 -11.43 -0.85 -15.28
N ASP A 42 -10.17 -0.88 -15.75
CA ASP A 42 -9.78 -0.24 -17.01
C ASP A 42 -10.47 -0.91 -18.21
N LYS A 43 -10.35 -2.24 -18.32
CA LYS A 43 -10.93 -3.02 -19.42
C LYS A 43 -12.44 -2.80 -19.61
N TYR A 44 -13.21 -2.78 -18.52
CA TYR A 44 -14.68 -2.76 -18.60
C TYR A 44 -15.29 -1.36 -18.42
N PHE A 45 -14.62 -0.44 -17.73
CA PHE A 45 -15.16 0.88 -17.42
C PHE A 45 -14.28 2.04 -17.91
N GLY A 46 -13.12 1.76 -18.52
CA GLY A 46 -12.15 2.76 -18.96
C GLY A 46 -11.52 3.54 -17.81
N TYR A 47 -11.57 2.99 -16.59
CA TYR A 47 -11.06 3.66 -15.41
C TYR A 47 -9.56 3.43 -15.25
N LYS A 48 -8.80 4.52 -15.35
CA LYS A 48 -7.36 4.54 -15.10
C LYS A 48 -7.12 5.06 -13.70
N CYS A 49 -6.67 4.16 -12.81
CA CYS A 49 -6.33 4.53 -11.44
C CYS A 49 -5.19 5.57 -11.46
N PRO A 50 -5.37 6.76 -10.86
CA PRO A 50 -4.34 7.79 -10.86
C PRO A 50 -3.28 7.55 -9.77
N TRP A 51 -3.46 6.55 -8.90
CA TRP A 51 -2.62 6.31 -7.74
C TRP A 51 -1.75 5.05 -7.88
N ASN A 52 -0.53 5.12 -7.35
CA ASN A 52 0.37 4.01 -7.19
C ASN A 52 -0.08 3.13 -6.00
N ILE A 53 -1.12 2.33 -6.26
CA ILE A 53 -1.72 1.42 -5.28
C ILE A 53 -1.77 -0.01 -5.82
N GLN A 54 -1.74 -0.97 -4.91
CA GLN A 54 -2.15 -2.33 -5.20
C GLN A 54 -3.56 -2.54 -4.67
N PHE A 55 -4.46 -3.00 -5.54
CA PHE A 55 -5.87 -3.17 -5.21
C PHE A 55 -6.32 -4.60 -5.50
N SER A 56 -6.99 -5.24 -4.56
CA SER A 56 -7.70 -6.50 -4.84
C SER A 56 -8.99 -6.60 -4.06
N ILE A 57 -9.87 -7.40 -4.63
CA ILE A 57 -11.21 -7.66 -4.13
C ILE A 57 -11.26 -9.14 -3.84
N LYS A 58 -11.60 -9.49 -2.61
CA LYS A 58 -11.72 -10.87 -2.14
C LYS A 58 -13.16 -11.30 -2.24
N ASP A 59 -13.37 -12.38 -2.97
CA ASP A 59 -14.65 -13.04 -2.99
C ASP A 59 -14.71 -14.13 -1.91
N LEU A 60 -15.27 -13.76 -0.77
CA LEU A 60 -15.43 -14.69 0.36
C LEU A 60 -16.81 -15.36 0.38
N GLY A 61 -17.70 -15.04 -0.57
CA GLY A 61 -19.07 -15.53 -0.54
C GLY A 61 -19.90 -14.93 0.61
N GLU A 62 -19.46 -13.79 1.13
CA GLU A 62 -19.98 -13.17 2.35
C GLU A 62 -20.84 -11.95 2.00
N GLY A 63 -22.10 -11.96 2.43
CA GLY A 63 -22.99 -10.81 2.28
C GLY A 63 -22.75 -9.74 3.34
N PRO A 64 -23.21 -8.51 3.09
CA PRO A 64 -23.25 -7.49 4.14
C PRO A 64 -24.19 -7.93 5.27
N PHE A 65 -23.68 -8.11 6.49
CA PHE A 65 -24.43 -8.30 7.72
C PHE A 65 -24.56 -6.96 8.48
N TYR A 66 -25.65 -6.80 9.22
CA TYR A 66 -25.82 -5.64 10.09
C TYR A 66 -25.14 -5.88 11.45
N ASN A 67 -24.16 -5.05 11.80
CA ASN A 67 -23.50 -5.09 13.10
C ASN A 67 -24.31 -4.30 14.13
N GLU A 68 -25.13 -4.99 14.93
CA GLU A 68 -25.98 -4.35 15.95
C GLU A 68 -25.19 -3.53 17.00
N ALA A 69 -23.95 -3.92 17.29
CA ALA A 69 -23.10 -3.20 18.26
C ALA A 69 -22.58 -1.86 17.72
N ARG A 70 -22.50 -1.72 16.39
CA ARG A 70 -21.98 -0.53 15.71
C ARG A 70 -23.03 0.24 14.90
N GLY A 71 -24.21 -0.35 14.68
CA GLY A 71 -25.30 0.27 13.93
C GLY A 71 -25.04 0.42 12.44
N VAL A 72 -24.17 -0.41 11.86
CA VAL A 72 -23.71 -0.31 10.45
C VAL A 72 -23.75 -1.65 9.72
N TYR A 73 -23.90 -1.63 8.40
CA TYR A 73 -23.80 -2.82 7.55
C TYR A 73 -22.34 -3.07 7.14
N MET A 74 -21.86 -4.32 7.24
CA MET A 74 -20.47 -4.72 7.04
C MET A 74 -20.40 -6.08 6.34
N THR A 75 -19.37 -6.40 5.55
CA THR A 75 -19.03 -7.81 5.27
C THR A 75 -18.45 -8.42 6.57
N ASP A 76 -18.65 -9.72 6.86
CA ASP A 76 -18.47 -10.39 8.19
C ASP A 76 -17.39 -9.80 9.14
N SER A 77 -17.66 -9.88 10.45
CA SER A 77 -16.81 -9.55 11.60
C SER A 77 -15.36 -10.07 11.55
N LEU A 78 -15.05 -11.03 10.67
CA LEU A 78 -13.73 -11.64 10.49
C LEU A 78 -13.04 -11.27 9.16
N SER A 79 -13.74 -10.61 8.22
CA SER A 79 -13.26 -10.24 6.88
C SER A 79 -13.14 -8.73 6.69
N PHE A 80 -12.52 -8.06 7.67
CA PHE A 80 -12.33 -6.62 7.66
C PHE A 80 -11.50 -6.16 6.45
N ASP A 81 -11.94 -5.11 5.76
CA ASP A 81 -11.18 -4.42 4.71
C ASP A 81 -9.84 -3.93 5.26
N LYS A 82 -8.80 -3.87 4.42
CA LYS A 82 -7.43 -3.62 4.90
C LYS A 82 -6.72 -2.55 4.10
N PHE A 83 -6.04 -1.67 4.83
CA PHE A 83 -4.92 -0.89 4.35
C PHE A 83 -3.62 -1.56 4.77
N VAL A 84 -2.75 -1.81 3.81
CA VAL A 84 -1.43 -2.39 4.04
C VAL A 84 -0.39 -1.34 3.71
N VAL A 85 0.20 -0.76 4.75
CA VAL A 85 1.29 0.22 4.64
C VAL A 85 2.61 -0.48 4.92
N SER A 86 3.62 -0.21 4.10
CA SER A 86 4.97 -0.74 4.29
C SER A 86 5.91 0.36 4.77
N VAL A 87 6.59 0.14 5.89
CA VAL A 87 7.50 1.11 6.52
C VAL A 87 8.95 0.61 6.49
N PRO A 88 9.93 1.49 6.27
CA PRO A 88 11.32 1.10 6.11
C PRO A 88 11.94 0.60 7.41
N GLU A 89 12.94 -0.25 7.27
CA GLU A 89 13.82 -0.58 8.39
C GLU A 89 14.66 0.62 8.80
N LYS A 90 15.00 0.71 10.09
CA LYS A 90 15.99 1.67 10.56
C LYS A 90 17.32 1.41 9.84
N PRO A 91 17.85 2.38 9.08
CA PRO A 91 19.14 2.20 8.43
C PRO A 91 20.26 2.18 9.48
N THR A 92 21.28 1.37 9.25
CA THR A 92 22.48 1.27 10.09
C THR A 92 23.45 2.39 9.78
N ILE A 93 23.03 3.64 9.97
CA ILE A 93 23.84 4.85 9.73
C ILE A 93 23.98 5.67 11.02
N PRO A 94 25.02 6.53 11.13
CA PRO A 94 25.22 7.36 12.32
C PRO A 94 24.07 8.32 12.64
N ASN A 95 23.42 8.89 11.62
CA ASN A 95 22.30 9.83 11.78
C ASN A 95 21.02 9.31 11.12
N PRO A 96 20.24 8.44 11.79
CA PRO A 96 19.00 7.92 11.22
C PRO A 96 17.92 8.99 11.06
N ALA A 97 17.99 10.13 11.76
CA ALA A 97 16.98 11.18 11.64
C ALA A 97 16.93 11.80 10.23
N GLU A 98 18.08 11.95 9.56
CA GLU A 98 18.15 12.39 8.16
C GLU A 98 17.45 11.40 7.22
N ALA A 99 17.65 10.10 7.44
CA ALA A 99 16.95 9.09 6.66
C ALA A 99 15.44 9.15 6.89
N LEU A 100 14.99 9.39 8.13
CA LEU A 100 13.57 9.56 8.41
C LEU A 100 12.98 10.79 7.70
N SER A 101 13.70 11.92 7.67
CA SER A 101 13.19 13.13 7.01
C SER A 101 13.09 12.94 5.50
N HIS A 102 14.06 12.28 4.87
CA HIS A 102 13.96 11.92 3.45
C HIS A 102 12.80 10.96 3.20
N TYR A 103 12.60 9.98 4.09
CA TYR A 103 11.45 9.08 3.98
C TYR A 103 10.14 9.87 4.02
N TYR A 104 9.95 10.77 4.99
CA TYR A 104 8.73 11.57 5.07
C TYR A 104 8.52 12.47 3.84
N PHE A 105 9.59 13.06 3.31
CA PHE A 105 9.51 13.94 2.13
C PHE A 105 9.13 13.17 0.86
N ASP A 106 9.70 11.97 0.66
CA ASP A 106 9.49 11.16 -0.54
C ASP A 106 8.24 10.25 -0.45
N ASN A 107 7.63 10.12 0.73
CA ASN A 107 6.51 9.20 0.95
C ASN A 107 5.17 9.91 1.12
N SER A 108 4.34 9.84 0.07
CA SER A 108 2.89 9.98 0.24
C SER A 108 2.35 8.69 0.84
N TRP A 109 1.80 8.78 2.06
CA TRP A 109 1.48 7.62 2.89
C TRP A 109 0.27 6.79 2.43
N ILE A 110 -0.62 7.36 1.60
CA ILE A 110 -1.83 6.67 1.15
C ILE A 110 -1.97 6.72 -0.38
N LEU A 111 -2.23 7.89 -0.96
CA LEU A 111 -2.58 8.03 -2.38
C LEU A 111 -1.50 8.79 -3.16
N GLU A 112 -0.34 8.16 -3.32
CA GLU A 112 0.72 8.66 -4.21
C GLU A 112 0.24 8.63 -5.66
N SER A 113 0.38 9.72 -6.42
CA SER A 113 0.06 9.72 -7.85
C SER A 113 1.03 8.85 -8.64
N ILE A 114 0.53 8.13 -9.64
CA ILE A 114 1.39 7.52 -10.66
C ILE A 114 2.08 8.66 -11.40
N THR A 115 3.41 8.68 -11.41
CA THR A 115 4.18 9.56 -12.28
C THR A 115 4.50 8.81 -13.57
N ASP A 116 4.46 9.50 -14.71
CA ASP A 116 4.69 8.91 -16.04
C ASP A 116 6.11 8.33 -16.23
N ASP A 117 7.03 8.56 -15.28
CA ASP A 117 8.47 8.33 -15.44
C ASP A 117 8.98 6.95 -15.01
N VAL A 118 8.16 6.03 -14.49
CA VAL A 118 8.69 4.75 -13.97
C VAL A 118 7.87 3.55 -14.45
N ASN A 119 8.08 3.12 -15.70
CA ASN A 119 7.72 1.77 -16.15
C ASN A 119 8.76 0.76 -15.63
N HIS A 120 8.59 0.31 -14.39
CA HIS A 120 9.33 -0.83 -13.88
C HIS A 120 8.36 -1.96 -13.51
N PRO A 121 8.73 -3.22 -13.74
CA PRO A 121 7.86 -4.35 -13.46
C PRO A 121 7.49 -4.40 -11.97
N ASN A 122 6.17 -4.49 -11.69
CA ASN A 122 5.56 -4.69 -10.37
C ASN A 122 5.90 -6.09 -9.85
N LEU A 123 7.15 -6.32 -9.42
CA LEU A 123 7.64 -7.68 -9.12
C LEU A 123 7.53 -8.11 -7.67
N SER A 124 7.31 -7.22 -6.71
CA SER A 124 7.66 -7.53 -5.31
C SER A 124 6.49 -7.71 -4.34
N LEU A 125 5.35 -7.05 -4.55
CA LEU A 125 4.19 -7.25 -3.68
C LEU A 125 3.23 -8.33 -4.16
N GLN A 126 3.28 -8.74 -5.43
CA GLN A 126 2.35 -9.74 -5.95
C GLN A 126 2.35 -11.01 -5.09
N GLN A 127 3.52 -11.52 -4.68
CA GLN A 127 3.60 -12.69 -3.80
C GLN A 127 3.00 -12.47 -2.39
N VAL A 128 3.18 -11.29 -1.80
CA VAL A 128 2.62 -10.95 -0.47
C VAL A 128 1.11 -10.72 -0.56
N PHE A 129 0.65 -10.11 -1.65
CA PHE A 129 -0.76 -9.86 -1.94
C PHE A 129 -1.50 -11.14 -2.31
N ASP A 130 -0.88 -12.01 -3.10
CA ASP A 130 -1.42 -13.31 -3.51
C ASP A 130 -1.58 -14.22 -2.28
N THR A 131 -0.61 -14.18 -1.34
CA THR A 131 -0.73 -14.88 -0.05
C THR A 131 -1.90 -14.36 0.77
N LEU A 132 -2.13 -13.04 0.76
CA LEU A 132 -3.30 -12.44 1.40
C LEU A 132 -4.60 -12.83 0.71
N CYS A 133 -4.62 -12.98 -0.61
CA CYS A 133 -5.81 -13.27 -1.41
C CYS A 133 -6.19 -14.77 -1.45
N ALA A 134 -5.28 -15.69 -1.13
CA ALA A 134 -5.49 -17.14 -1.32
C ALA A 134 -6.32 -17.85 -0.23
N SER A 135 -6.69 -17.20 0.89
CA SER A 135 -7.37 -17.85 2.02
C SER A 135 -8.88 -17.53 2.06
N GLY A 136 -9.71 -18.41 1.47
CA GLY A 136 -11.16 -18.41 1.65
C GLY A 136 -11.59 -19.54 2.60
N HIS A 137 -12.28 -19.21 3.69
CA HIS A 137 -12.99 -20.21 4.49
C HIS A 137 -14.28 -20.61 3.76
N LYS A 138 -14.65 -21.89 3.81
CA LYS A 138 -15.82 -22.48 3.13
C LYS A 138 -16.96 -22.86 4.08
N ASP A 139 -16.94 -22.38 5.32
CA ASP A 139 -17.97 -22.70 6.30
C ASP A 139 -18.93 -21.52 6.43
N HIS A 140 -20.04 -21.59 5.70
CA HIS A 140 -21.13 -20.61 5.76
C HIS A 140 -21.92 -20.79 7.06
N PRO A 141 -22.05 -19.76 7.93
CA PRO A 141 -23.22 -19.65 8.78
C PRO A 141 -24.42 -19.23 7.92
N GLU A 142 -25.59 -19.83 8.16
CA GLU A 142 -26.84 -19.44 7.49
C GLU A 142 -27.07 -17.94 7.65
N SER A 143 -27.11 -17.22 6.52
CA SER A 143 -27.40 -15.80 6.46
C SER A 143 -28.87 -15.56 6.86
N ALA A 144 -29.09 -15.26 8.14
CA ALA A 144 -30.37 -14.73 8.58
C ALA A 144 -30.52 -13.31 8.04
N PHE A 145 -31.22 -13.17 6.92
CA PHE A 145 -31.73 -11.89 6.43
C PHE A 145 -32.67 -11.30 7.48
N ILE A 146 -32.18 -10.37 8.28
CA ILE A 146 -33.01 -9.53 9.13
C ILE A 146 -32.92 -8.13 8.54
N PHE A 147 -33.94 -7.73 7.79
CA PHE A 147 -34.27 -6.31 7.69
C PHE A 147 -34.75 -5.91 9.08
N PRO A 148 -34.02 -5.09 9.86
CA PRO A 148 -34.63 -4.52 11.05
C PRO A 148 -35.76 -3.63 10.53
N SER A 149 -36.96 -3.82 11.06
CA SER A 149 -38.04 -2.84 10.92
C SER A 149 -37.44 -1.46 11.18
N MET A 150 -37.71 -0.47 10.32
CA MET A 150 -37.44 0.96 10.58
C MET A 150 -38.03 1.34 11.95
N LYS A 151 -37.25 1.12 13.00
CA LYS A 151 -37.52 1.64 14.33
C LYS A 151 -36.45 2.68 14.54
N ASP A 152 -36.95 3.90 14.52
CA ASP A 152 -36.23 5.17 14.59
C ASP A 152 -35.48 5.49 13.29
N GLY A 153 -35.98 6.50 12.58
CA GLY A 153 -35.46 6.99 11.30
C GLY A 153 -34.09 7.67 11.38
N LEU A 154 -33.17 7.10 12.17
CA LEU A 154 -31.77 7.45 12.20
C LEU A 154 -31.11 6.81 10.98
N ILE A 155 -30.89 7.63 9.96
CA ILE A 155 -29.88 7.35 8.94
C ILE A 155 -28.54 7.36 9.70
N PRO A 156 -27.74 6.27 9.67
CA PRO A 156 -26.40 6.30 10.25
C PRO A 156 -25.64 7.51 9.68
N GLU A 157 -24.99 8.29 10.52
CA GLU A 157 -24.11 9.35 10.02
C GLU A 157 -23.02 8.69 9.16
N ALA A 158 -22.76 9.29 8.01
CA ALA A 158 -21.70 8.86 7.11
C ALA A 158 -20.39 8.72 7.88
N SER A 159 -19.79 7.54 7.81
CA SER A 159 -18.55 7.25 8.54
C SER A 159 -17.34 8.05 8.02
N TYR A 160 -17.42 8.63 6.82
CA TYR A 160 -16.32 9.38 6.20
C TYR A 160 -16.83 10.56 5.36
N ASP A 161 -16.32 11.77 5.61
CA ASP A 161 -16.61 12.96 4.82
C ASP A 161 -15.48 13.22 3.80
N LEU A 162 -15.78 13.01 2.50
CA LEU A 162 -14.87 13.33 1.41
C LEU A 162 -14.41 14.80 1.40
N GLY A 163 -15.18 15.71 2.00
CA GLY A 163 -14.83 17.12 2.19
C GLY A 163 -13.60 17.34 3.07
N ASN A 164 -13.38 16.46 4.06
CA ASN A 164 -12.24 16.51 4.98
C ASN A 164 -11.11 15.54 4.60
N SER A 165 -11.24 14.82 3.48
CA SER A 165 -10.29 13.78 3.04
C SER A 165 -8.83 14.23 3.05
N ASN A 166 -8.54 15.40 2.48
CA ASN A 166 -7.19 15.97 2.46
C ASN A 166 -6.58 16.13 3.87
N THR A 167 -7.38 16.60 4.83
CA THR A 167 -6.91 16.83 6.21
C THR A 167 -6.56 15.49 6.86
N HIS A 168 -7.45 14.51 6.78
CA HIS A 168 -7.23 13.18 7.35
C HIS A 168 -6.01 12.46 6.73
N PHE A 169 -5.78 12.58 5.41
CA PHE A 169 -4.60 12.00 4.77
C PHE A 169 -3.30 12.64 5.25
N VAL A 170 -3.28 13.97 5.43
CA VAL A 170 -2.10 14.69 5.92
C VAL A 170 -1.81 14.36 7.39
N GLU A 171 -2.85 14.38 8.23
CA GLU A 171 -2.75 14.00 9.65
C GLU A 171 -2.21 12.59 9.81
N PHE A 172 -2.77 11.63 9.07
CA PHE A 172 -2.30 10.26 9.06
C PHE A 172 -0.83 10.16 8.65
N GLY A 173 -0.40 10.88 7.61
CA GLY A 173 1.00 10.89 7.20
C GLY A 173 1.94 11.37 8.30
N GLY A 174 1.56 12.44 9.02
CA GLY A 174 2.32 12.94 10.17
C GLY A 174 2.39 11.92 11.32
N VAL A 175 1.27 11.29 11.65
CA VAL A 175 1.19 10.26 12.70
C VAL A 175 2.01 9.04 12.34
N MET A 176 1.95 8.59 11.09
CA MET A 176 2.74 7.45 10.64
C MET A 176 4.24 7.75 10.63
N ALA A 177 4.65 8.98 10.32
CA ALA A 177 6.05 9.40 10.46
C ALA A 177 6.52 9.34 11.92
N ALA A 178 5.69 9.81 12.85
CA ALA A 178 5.96 9.69 14.28
C ALA A 178 5.99 8.23 14.75
N ALA A 179 5.10 7.38 14.23
CA ALA A 179 5.06 5.96 14.52
C ALA A 179 6.34 5.25 14.03
N VAL A 180 6.83 5.56 12.84
CA VAL A 180 8.11 5.02 12.33
C VAL A 180 9.29 5.48 13.18
N ALA A 181 9.35 6.77 13.53
CA ALA A 181 10.37 7.31 14.42
C ALA A 181 10.40 6.57 15.77
N LEU A 182 9.21 6.35 16.34
CA LEU A 182 9.05 5.63 17.59
C LEU A 182 9.45 4.16 17.46
N ALA A 183 9.03 3.48 16.38
CA ALA A 183 9.42 2.10 16.11
C ALA A 183 10.94 1.91 15.97
N TRP A 184 11.66 2.91 15.42
CA TRP A 184 13.13 2.87 15.31
C TRP A 184 13.86 3.08 16.64
N SER A 185 13.17 3.60 17.65
CA SER A 185 13.73 3.88 18.97
C SER A 185 13.25 2.90 20.05
N ASN A 186 12.09 2.28 19.84
CA ASN A 186 11.39 1.46 20.83
C ASN A 186 10.98 0.11 20.24
N THR A 187 11.74 -0.94 20.61
CA THR A 187 11.50 -2.31 20.15
C THR A 187 10.13 -2.86 20.56
N LYS A 188 9.61 -2.47 21.73
CA LYS A 188 8.27 -2.90 22.17
C LYS A 188 7.20 -2.33 21.23
N PHE A 189 7.27 -1.04 20.95
CA PHE A 189 6.34 -0.39 20.02
C PHE A 189 6.48 -0.98 18.61
N SER A 190 7.71 -1.16 18.14
CA SER A 190 8.01 -1.76 16.82
C SER A 190 7.39 -3.15 16.66
N ASN A 191 7.63 -4.05 17.62
CA ASN A 191 7.06 -5.40 17.61
C ASN A 191 5.53 -5.40 17.73
N SER A 192 4.95 -4.36 18.34
CA SER A 192 3.50 -4.19 18.45
C SER A 192 2.89 -3.61 17.17
N LEU A 193 3.57 -2.70 16.46
CA LEU A 193 3.06 -2.06 15.25
C LEU A 193 3.26 -2.93 14.00
N ILE A 194 4.44 -3.52 13.83
CA ILE A 194 4.86 -4.18 12.60
C ILE A 194 4.46 -5.66 12.63
N GLU A 195 3.72 -6.09 11.61
CA GLU A 195 3.36 -7.49 11.40
C GLU A 195 4.33 -8.16 10.41
N GLU A 196 5.12 -9.13 10.90
CA GLU A 196 6.03 -9.90 10.06
C GLU A 196 5.29 -10.92 9.18
N THR A 197 4.21 -11.48 9.69
CA THR A 197 3.36 -12.48 9.01
C THR A 197 1.92 -12.15 9.33
N ILE A 198 1.08 -12.01 8.30
CA ILE A 198 -0.36 -11.90 8.53
C ILE A 198 -0.86 -13.30 8.85
N SER A 199 -1.03 -13.61 10.13
CA SER A 199 -1.63 -14.87 10.55
C SER A 199 -3.13 -14.80 10.29
N HIS A 200 -3.65 -15.79 9.56
CA HIS A 200 -5.08 -15.96 9.29
C HIS A 200 -5.85 -16.58 10.47
N SER A 201 -5.19 -16.82 11.61
CA SER A 201 -5.90 -17.23 12.82
C SER A 201 -6.77 -16.06 13.30
N SER A 202 -8.03 -16.35 13.63
CA SER A 202 -9.06 -15.47 14.23
C SER A 202 -8.66 -14.77 15.54
N THR A 203 -7.37 -14.80 15.89
CA THR A 203 -6.73 -14.23 17.07
C THR A 203 -5.80 -13.06 16.76
N ASN A 204 -5.51 -12.76 15.49
CA ASN A 204 -4.85 -11.50 15.14
C ASN A 204 -5.92 -10.40 15.31
N THR A 205 -5.83 -9.64 16.40
CA THR A 205 -6.87 -8.68 16.82
C THR A 205 -6.99 -7.56 15.79
N ILE A 206 -8.06 -7.55 15.01
CA ILE A 206 -8.46 -6.42 14.16
C ILE A 206 -8.33 -5.11 14.94
N GLY A 207 -7.84 -4.05 14.29
CA GLY A 207 -7.64 -2.75 14.91
C GLY A 207 -6.45 -2.68 15.86
N ARG A 208 -5.52 -3.64 15.78
CA ARG A 208 -4.29 -3.63 16.59
C ARG A 208 -3.46 -2.38 16.35
N ALA A 209 -3.17 -2.06 15.08
CA ALA A 209 -2.37 -0.88 14.77
C ALA A 209 -3.11 0.41 15.13
N THR A 210 -4.40 0.51 14.81
CA THR A 210 -5.22 1.70 15.12
C THR A 210 -5.32 1.94 16.62
N LYS A 211 -5.53 0.89 17.42
CA LYS A 211 -5.47 0.96 18.89
C LYS A 211 -4.11 1.43 19.38
N LEU A 212 -3.02 0.92 18.79
CA LEU A 212 -1.67 1.33 19.17
C LEU A 212 -1.41 2.81 18.85
N LEU A 213 -1.87 3.30 17.70
CA LEU A 213 -1.80 4.72 17.33
C LEU A 213 -2.60 5.58 18.32
N LYS A 214 -3.79 5.14 18.74
CA LYS A 214 -4.56 5.85 19.76
C LYS A 214 -3.86 5.86 21.11
N ASP A 215 -3.44 4.69 21.60
CA ASP A 215 -2.86 4.52 22.93
C ASP A 215 -1.52 5.28 23.10
N TRP A 216 -0.72 5.40 22.03
CA TRP A 216 0.63 5.96 22.11
C TRP A 216 0.79 7.35 21.49
N LEU A 217 -0.02 7.68 20.48
CA LEU A 217 0.09 8.94 19.72
C LEU A 217 -1.19 9.79 19.81
N ASP A 218 -2.19 9.36 20.60
CA ASP A 218 -3.50 10.00 20.74
C ASP A 218 -4.20 10.27 19.40
N TYR A 219 -3.99 9.38 18.43
CA TYR A 219 -4.58 9.51 17.11
C TYR A 219 -5.83 8.66 16.97
N ASP A 220 -6.97 9.31 16.75
CA ASP A 220 -8.21 8.66 16.38
C ASP A 220 -8.21 8.35 14.87
N TYR A 221 -7.94 7.09 14.54
CA TYR A 221 -7.91 6.63 13.16
C TYR A 221 -9.32 6.75 12.53
N PRO A 222 -9.49 7.57 11.47
CA PRO A 222 -10.81 8.02 11.03
C PRO A 222 -11.50 7.07 10.04
N TRP A 223 -10.84 6.01 9.60
CA TRP A 223 -11.38 5.07 8.62
C TRP A 223 -11.86 3.78 9.31
N ASP A 224 -12.94 3.17 8.84
CA ASP A 224 -13.36 1.86 9.35
C ASP A 224 -12.72 0.72 8.54
N VAL A 225 -11.40 0.83 8.32
CA VAL A 225 -10.56 -0.13 7.59
C VAL A 225 -9.42 -0.55 8.50
N ASP A 226 -9.13 -1.85 8.56
CA ASP A 226 -8.04 -2.33 9.41
C ASP A 226 -6.70 -1.87 8.84
N LEU A 227 -5.86 -1.31 9.71
CA LEU A 227 -4.54 -0.84 9.33
C LEU A 227 -3.52 -1.93 9.65
N ILE A 228 -2.85 -2.42 8.61
CA ILE A 228 -1.75 -3.35 8.72
C ILE A 228 -0.45 -2.64 8.36
N VAL A 229 0.50 -2.62 9.29
CA VAL A 229 1.82 -2.06 9.06
C VAL A 229 2.83 -3.18 8.89
N LYS A 230 3.56 -3.18 7.78
CA LYS A 230 4.58 -4.17 7.44
C LYS A 230 5.94 -3.54 7.29
N LYS A 231 6.97 -4.38 7.39
CA LYS A 231 8.33 -3.98 7.09
C LYS A 231 8.57 -3.97 5.58
N ASP A 232 9.00 -2.83 5.04
CA ASP A 232 9.47 -2.71 3.67
C ASP A 232 10.93 -3.20 3.57
N LYS A 233 11.10 -4.45 3.13
CA LYS A 233 12.43 -5.04 2.96
C LYS A 233 13.15 -4.54 1.70
N LEU A 234 12.42 -3.95 0.76
CA LEU A 234 12.93 -3.47 -0.52
C LEU A 234 13.51 -2.06 -0.41
N ALA A 235 12.95 -1.26 0.51
CA ALA A 235 13.46 0.06 0.85
C ALA A 235 14.89 -0.04 1.41
N LYS A 236 15.82 0.64 0.75
CA LYS A 236 17.21 0.83 1.17
C LYS A 236 17.52 2.31 1.19
N TYR A 237 18.20 2.76 2.24
CA TYR A 237 18.73 4.10 2.29
C TYR A 237 20.08 4.15 1.57
N ALA A 238 20.18 4.99 0.55
CA ALA A 238 21.29 4.97 -0.39
C ALA A 238 21.80 6.37 -0.72
N ARG A 239 23.07 6.45 -1.12
CA ARG A 239 23.68 7.63 -1.72
C ARG A 239 23.67 7.45 -3.24
N THR A 240 23.13 8.45 -3.93
CA THR A 240 22.99 8.45 -5.38
C THR A 240 23.74 9.61 -6.01
N PHE A 241 24.32 9.37 -7.18
CA PHE A 241 25.05 10.39 -7.94
C PHE A 241 25.28 9.94 -9.38
N ASP A 242 25.47 10.90 -10.28
CA ASP A 242 25.79 10.61 -11.68
C ASP A 242 27.24 10.16 -11.83
N ALA A 243 27.44 9.12 -12.63
CA ALA A 243 28.75 8.57 -12.91
C ALA A 243 28.88 8.13 -14.37
N ALA A 244 30.12 8.12 -14.87
CA ALA A 244 30.46 7.45 -16.10
C ALA A 244 30.85 5.99 -15.80
N LEU A 245 30.20 5.07 -16.49
CA LEU A 245 30.32 3.63 -16.35
C LEU A 245 31.09 3.09 -17.55
N THR A 246 32.13 2.28 -17.30
CA THR A 246 32.74 1.45 -18.34
C THR A 246 32.27 0.03 -18.10
N LEU A 247 31.62 -0.59 -19.07
CA LEU A 247 31.19 -1.99 -19.02
C LEU A 247 32.32 -2.91 -19.46
N ARG A 248 32.29 -4.17 -19.01
CA ARG A 248 33.25 -5.22 -19.42
C ARG A 248 33.20 -5.53 -20.92
N SER A 249 32.11 -5.16 -21.60
CA SER A 249 31.99 -5.19 -23.07
C SER A 249 32.86 -4.14 -23.77
N GLY A 250 33.42 -3.17 -23.04
CA GLY A 250 34.11 -1.99 -23.55
C GLY A 250 33.21 -0.80 -23.84
N GLU A 251 31.89 -0.94 -23.65
CA GLU A 251 30.92 0.14 -23.80
C GLU A 251 31.03 1.16 -22.67
N GLN A 252 30.87 2.45 -23.00
CA GLN A 252 30.86 3.53 -22.03
C GLN A 252 29.48 4.18 -21.98
N LEU A 253 28.95 4.29 -20.77
CA LEU A 253 27.62 4.82 -20.50
C LEU A 253 27.70 5.89 -19.41
N ARG A 254 26.64 6.68 -19.29
CA ARG A 254 26.41 7.54 -18.13
C ARG A 254 25.12 7.10 -17.47
N GLY A 255 25.13 7.07 -16.14
CA GLY A 255 23.94 6.74 -15.36
C GLY A 255 24.08 7.19 -13.92
N THR A 256 22.96 7.26 -13.22
CA THR A 256 22.94 7.55 -11.79
C THR A 256 23.16 6.24 -11.04
N VAL A 257 24.20 6.14 -10.22
CA VAL A 257 24.48 4.95 -9.42
C VAL A 257 23.88 5.08 -8.03
N ALA A 258 23.46 3.96 -7.42
CA ALA A 258 22.99 3.90 -6.05
C ALA A 258 23.88 3.02 -5.17
N TYR A 259 24.35 3.56 -4.05
CA TYR A 259 25.17 2.87 -3.07
C TYR A 259 24.47 2.76 -1.72
N LEU A 260 24.42 1.57 -1.15
CA LEU A 260 23.85 1.35 0.18
C LEU A 260 24.62 2.18 1.22
N LEU A 261 23.89 2.92 2.05
CA LEU A 261 24.45 3.62 3.19
C LEU A 261 24.36 2.79 4.47
N ASP A 262 25.52 2.63 5.11
CA ASP A 262 25.72 2.03 6.41
C ASP A 262 26.85 2.77 7.17
N GLU A 263 27.22 2.28 8.36
CA GLU A 263 28.27 2.90 9.18
C GLU A 263 29.61 3.07 8.45
N SER A 264 29.93 2.16 7.53
CA SER A 264 31.20 2.16 6.79
C SER A 264 31.20 3.10 5.58
N THR A 265 30.02 3.29 4.96
CA THR A 265 29.86 4.04 3.71
C THR A 265 29.35 5.45 3.90
N PHE A 266 28.67 5.74 5.00
CA PHE A 266 28.01 7.03 5.24
C PHE A 266 28.94 8.24 5.11
N LYS A 267 30.19 8.10 5.58
CA LYS A 267 31.21 9.16 5.54
C LYS A 267 32.00 9.22 4.24
N LEU A 268 31.82 8.27 3.33
CA LEU A 268 32.60 8.18 2.09
C LEU A 268 32.11 9.19 1.06
N SER A 269 33.05 9.80 0.33
CA SER A 269 32.71 10.65 -0.81
C SER A 269 32.20 9.81 -1.99
N ALA A 270 31.56 10.44 -2.98
CA ALA A 270 31.16 9.75 -4.21
C ALA A 270 32.37 9.10 -4.92
N ARG A 271 33.54 9.72 -4.85
CA ARG A 271 34.80 9.18 -5.40
C ARG A 271 35.22 7.91 -4.65
N ASP A 272 35.19 7.92 -3.31
CA ASP A 272 35.56 6.76 -2.50
C ASP A 272 34.56 5.61 -2.68
N LEU A 273 33.26 5.92 -2.79
CA LEU A 273 32.22 4.93 -3.11
C LEU A 273 32.42 4.34 -4.52
N SER A 274 32.75 5.15 -5.52
CA SER A 274 33.01 4.64 -6.88
C SER A 274 34.21 3.69 -6.95
N ALA A 275 35.16 3.81 -6.02
CA ALA A 275 36.31 2.92 -5.90
C ALA A 275 35.97 1.58 -5.23
N SER A 276 34.92 1.52 -4.40
CA SER A 276 34.50 0.32 -3.66
C SER A 276 33.18 -0.24 -4.18
N ARG A 277 33.18 -1.47 -4.70
CA ARG A 277 31.97 -2.07 -5.31
C ARG A 277 31.06 -2.79 -4.34
N ASP A 278 31.51 -3.04 -3.13
CA ASP A 278 30.88 -3.97 -2.18
C ASP A 278 29.50 -3.51 -1.69
N LYS A 279 29.12 -2.27 -2.00
CA LYS A 279 27.87 -1.63 -1.60
C LYS A 279 27.10 -0.99 -2.76
N LEU A 280 27.56 -1.22 -4.00
CA LEU A 280 26.80 -0.82 -5.17
C LEU A 280 25.52 -1.64 -5.24
N LEU A 281 24.38 -0.95 -5.21
CA LEU A 281 23.08 -1.58 -5.39
C LEU A 281 22.83 -1.79 -6.89
N PHE A 282 22.52 -0.71 -7.61
CA PHE A 282 22.17 -0.74 -9.03
C PHE A 282 22.48 0.61 -9.68
N VAL A 283 22.33 0.65 -11.01
CA VAL A 283 22.31 1.89 -11.81
C VAL A 283 20.85 2.23 -12.05
N LEU A 284 20.41 3.44 -11.70
CA LEU A 284 19.04 3.88 -11.92
C LEU A 284 18.75 3.94 -13.42
N ASP A 285 17.52 3.59 -13.77
CA ASP A 285 16.93 3.70 -15.12
C ASP A 285 17.59 2.81 -16.18
N GLU A 286 18.58 2.01 -15.78
CA GLU A 286 19.34 1.10 -16.62
C GLU A 286 19.29 -0.32 -16.04
N GLN A 287 18.94 -1.29 -16.87
CA GLN A 287 18.95 -2.72 -16.49
C GLN A 287 20.37 -3.29 -16.56
N ILE A 288 21.34 -2.62 -15.92
CA ILE A 288 22.74 -3.02 -15.91
C ILE A 288 23.04 -3.77 -14.62
N SER A 289 23.51 -5.01 -14.75
CA SER A 289 23.99 -5.77 -13.61
C SER A 289 25.29 -5.16 -13.07
N PRO A 290 25.42 -4.96 -11.74
CA PRO A 290 26.67 -4.53 -11.12
C PRO A 290 27.92 -5.36 -11.53
N LYS A 291 27.70 -6.63 -11.91
CA LYS A 291 28.75 -7.56 -12.35
C LYS A 291 29.32 -7.20 -13.73
N ASP A 292 28.52 -6.56 -14.59
CA ASP A 292 28.88 -6.22 -15.97
C ASP A 292 29.65 -4.91 -16.06
N ILE A 293 29.63 -4.10 -15.00
CA ILE A 293 30.42 -2.87 -14.90
C ILE A 293 31.89 -3.26 -14.70
N GLU A 294 32.83 -2.61 -15.38
CA GLU A 294 34.28 -2.73 -15.20
C GLU A 294 34.86 -1.60 -14.35
N SER A 295 34.41 -0.36 -14.52
CA SER A 295 34.78 0.76 -13.65
C SER A 295 33.68 1.83 -13.56
N ILE A 296 33.71 2.60 -12.47
CA ILE A 296 32.82 3.72 -12.22
C ILE A 296 33.72 4.93 -11.97
N SER A 297 33.47 6.02 -12.70
CA SER A 297 34.24 7.25 -12.58
C SER A 297 33.32 8.43 -12.33
N VAL A 298 33.73 9.29 -11.41
CA VAL A 298 32.91 10.39 -10.89
C VAL A 298 33.66 11.70 -11.07
N SER A 299 32.96 12.71 -11.59
CA SER A 299 33.53 14.06 -11.77
C SER A 299 33.66 14.79 -10.44
N GLU A 300 34.55 15.78 -10.35
CA GLU A 300 34.72 16.58 -9.12
C GLU A 300 33.52 17.46 -8.78
N SER A 301 32.71 17.80 -9.78
CA SER A 301 31.47 18.58 -9.63
C SER A 301 30.24 17.73 -9.30
N THR A 302 30.40 16.42 -9.10
CA THR A 302 29.26 15.52 -8.91
C THR A 302 28.59 15.78 -7.56
N ILE A 303 27.29 16.02 -7.58
CA ILE A 303 26.48 16.20 -6.39
C ILE A 303 25.96 14.82 -5.96
N ALA A 304 26.23 14.44 -4.71
CA ALA A 304 25.68 13.24 -4.11
C ALA A 304 24.40 13.57 -3.35
N ILE A 305 23.39 12.72 -3.52
CA ILE A 305 22.07 12.86 -2.91
C ILE A 305 21.75 11.58 -2.15
N ASP A 306 21.53 11.73 -0.85
CA ASP A 306 21.08 10.63 -0.01
C ASP A 306 19.56 10.53 -0.10
N LYS A 307 19.03 9.35 -0.41
CA LYS A 307 17.58 9.13 -0.59
C LYS A 307 17.21 7.67 -0.35
N TRP A 308 15.91 7.42 -0.24
CA TRP A 308 15.39 6.05 -0.25
C TRP A 308 15.30 5.53 -1.68
N VAL A 309 15.71 4.27 -1.86
CA VAL A 309 15.60 3.56 -3.13
C VAL A 309 15.01 2.17 -2.88
N TRP A 310 14.37 1.60 -3.89
CA TRP A 310 13.73 0.28 -3.79
C TRP A 310 14.44 -0.71 -4.71
N CYS A 311 14.85 -1.83 -4.14
CA CYS A 311 15.49 -2.90 -4.88
C CYS A 311 15.26 -4.28 -4.30
N VAL A 312 15.35 -5.28 -5.16
CA VAL A 312 15.36 -6.70 -4.79
C VAL A 312 16.75 -7.28 -4.98
N GLU A 313 17.21 -8.09 -4.03
CA GLU A 313 18.47 -8.83 -4.14
C GLU A 313 18.23 -10.19 -4.82
N SER A 314 18.97 -10.46 -5.89
CA SER A 314 18.96 -11.75 -6.58
C SER A 314 20.38 -12.21 -6.86
N LYS A 315 20.79 -13.32 -6.23
CA LYS A 315 22.13 -13.94 -6.39
C LYS A 315 23.29 -12.94 -6.18
N GLY A 316 23.18 -12.11 -5.14
CA GLY A 316 24.19 -11.11 -4.77
C GLY A 316 24.28 -9.93 -5.74
N SER A 317 23.20 -9.62 -6.44
CA SER A 317 23.07 -8.43 -7.29
C SER A 317 21.72 -7.79 -7.01
N TYR A 318 21.68 -6.47 -6.89
CA TYR A 318 20.43 -5.76 -6.67
C TYR A 318 19.84 -5.30 -8.01
N GLN A 319 18.52 -5.34 -8.10
CA GLN A 319 17.76 -4.80 -9.23
C GLN A 319 16.79 -3.76 -8.72
N GLN A 320 16.74 -2.61 -9.40
CA GLN A 320 15.77 -1.56 -9.10
C GLN A 320 14.34 -2.11 -9.27
N VAL A 321 13.48 -1.78 -8.33
CA VAL A 321 12.04 -2.04 -8.42
C VAL A 321 11.27 -0.76 -8.11
N GLN A 322 9.99 -0.73 -8.44
CA GLN A 322 9.14 0.37 -8.02
C GLN A 322 9.05 0.43 -6.49
N LYS A 323 8.81 1.64 -6.00
CA LYS A 323 8.45 1.88 -4.61
C LYS A 323 7.25 1.02 -4.22
N THR A 324 7.32 0.41 -3.05
CA THR A 324 6.25 -0.41 -2.50
C THR A 324 4.97 0.42 -2.36
N PRO A 325 3.92 0.16 -3.17
CA PRO A 325 2.69 0.93 -3.12
C PRO A 325 1.86 0.62 -1.86
N LEU A 326 0.89 1.48 -1.55
CA LEU A 326 -0.17 1.16 -0.59
C LEU A 326 -0.97 -0.05 -1.08
N GLY A 327 -1.21 -1.02 -0.20
CA GLY A 327 -2.14 -2.11 -0.45
C GLY A 327 -3.55 -1.79 0.03
N ILE A 328 -4.55 -2.00 -0.83
CA ILE A 328 -5.98 -1.93 -0.49
C ILE A 328 -6.62 -3.28 -0.80
N ILE A 329 -7.18 -3.90 0.23
CA ILE A 329 -7.85 -5.20 0.11
C ILE A 329 -9.29 -5.03 0.58
N LEU A 330 -10.22 -5.25 -0.33
CA LEU A 330 -11.65 -5.14 -0.05
C LEU A 330 -12.32 -6.51 -0.11
N SER A 331 -13.37 -6.70 0.68
CA SER A 331 -14.27 -7.85 0.56
C SER A 331 -15.39 -7.55 -0.45
N PHE A 332 -15.65 -8.50 -1.34
CA PHE A 332 -16.74 -8.41 -2.32
C PHE A 332 -18.09 -8.57 -1.61
N PRO A 333 -19.04 -7.65 -1.78
CA PRO A 333 -20.36 -7.77 -1.18
C PRO A 333 -21.25 -8.72 -1.99
N GLU A 334 -21.90 -9.68 -1.35
CA GLU A 334 -22.93 -10.47 -2.03
C GLU A 334 -24.16 -9.67 -2.44
N ALA A 335 -24.78 -10.09 -3.54
CA ALA A 335 -26.06 -9.55 -3.97
C ALA A 335 -27.18 -10.00 -3.02
N PRO A 336 -28.18 -9.15 -2.73
CA PRO A 336 -29.42 -9.64 -2.13
C PRO A 336 -30.13 -10.63 -3.08
N ASP A 337 -30.79 -11.63 -2.49
CA ASP A 337 -31.56 -12.64 -3.22
C ASP A 337 -32.65 -12.01 -4.10
N ASP A 338 -33.29 -10.96 -3.57
CA ASP A 338 -34.26 -10.17 -4.33
C ASP A 338 -33.56 -9.14 -5.23
N LYS A 339 -33.70 -9.33 -6.54
CA LYS A 339 -33.17 -8.42 -7.56
C LYS A 339 -33.74 -7.00 -7.44
N ALA A 340 -34.99 -6.83 -6.99
CA ALA A 340 -35.57 -5.50 -6.81
C ALA A 340 -34.90 -4.71 -5.68
N SER A 341 -34.26 -5.41 -4.75
CA SER A 341 -33.52 -4.83 -3.63
C SER A 341 -32.08 -4.45 -3.96
N GLN A 342 -31.52 -4.91 -5.10
CA GLN A 342 -30.12 -4.62 -5.49
C GLN A 342 -29.78 -3.12 -5.56
N PRO A 343 -30.60 -2.23 -6.17
CA PRO A 343 -30.28 -0.80 -6.20
C PRO A 343 -30.23 -0.16 -4.81
N VAL A 344 -31.10 -0.60 -3.90
CA VAL A 344 -31.11 -0.14 -2.51
C VAL A 344 -29.88 -0.66 -1.78
N ALA A 345 -29.54 -1.94 -1.94
CA ALA A 345 -28.33 -2.53 -1.36
C ALA A 345 -27.06 -1.85 -1.84
N LEU A 346 -26.95 -1.52 -3.13
CA LEU A 346 -25.80 -0.82 -3.70
C LEU A 346 -25.68 0.61 -3.14
N THR A 347 -26.81 1.32 -3.00
CA THR A 347 -26.85 2.65 -2.39
C THR A 347 -26.50 2.62 -0.90
N ARG A 348 -26.93 1.56 -0.20
CA ARG A 348 -26.59 1.33 1.20
C ARG A 348 -25.12 0.99 1.37
N TYR A 349 -24.55 0.13 0.53
CA TYR A 349 -23.11 -0.14 0.52
C TYR A 349 -22.29 1.13 0.25
N ASN A 350 -22.82 2.02 -0.59
CA ASN A 350 -22.23 3.31 -0.87
C ASN A 350 -22.25 4.27 0.35
N ASN A 351 -23.35 4.31 1.11
CA ASN A 351 -23.56 5.27 2.20
C ASN A 351 -23.12 4.72 3.57
N ASP A 352 -23.52 3.49 3.86
CA ASP A 352 -23.34 2.83 5.15
C ASP A 352 -22.08 1.96 5.18
N GLY A 353 -21.46 1.66 4.03
CA GLY A 353 -20.25 0.83 3.94
C GLY A 353 -19.09 1.53 4.62
N PRO A 354 -18.76 1.25 5.88
CA PRO A 354 -17.80 2.05 6.60
C PRO A 354 -16.36 1.63 6.23
N GLY A 355 -16.20 0.43 5.64
CA GLY A 355 -14.95 -0.17 5.19
C GLY A 355 -14.35 0.38 3.90
N PHE A 356 -14.99 1.36 3.25
CA PHE A 356 -14.32 2.04 2.14
C PHE A 356 -13.83 3.40 2.61
N PRO A 357 -12.54 3.72 2.43
CA PRO A 357 -12.00 5.06 2.69
C PRO A 357 -12.59 6.13 1.75
N PHE A 358 -13.61 5.78 0.96
CA PHE A 358 -14.24 6.55 -0.09
C PHE A 358 -15.78 6.57 0.04
N THR A 359 -16.38 6.04 1.11
CA THR A 359 -17.83 6.20 1.37
C THR A 359 -18.15 7.59 1.91
N CYS A 360 -19.43 7.99 1.84
CA CYS A 360 -19.91 9.33 2.16
C CYS A 360 -21.28 9.29 2.79
#